data_AF-A0A9Y1BSL2-F1
#
_entry.id   AF-A0A9Y1BSL2-F1
#
_cell.length_a   1.000
_cell.length_b   1.000
_cell.length_c   1.000
_cell.angle_alpha   90.00
_cell.angle_beta   90.00
_cell.angle_gamma   90.00
#
_symmetry.space_group_name_H-M   'P 1'
#
loop_
_entity.id
_entity.type
_entity.pdbx_description
1 polymer ?
#
loop_
_entity_poly.entity_id
_entity_poly.type
_entity_poly.pdbx_seq_one_letter_code
_entity_poly.pdbx_strand_id
1 'polypeptide(L)' 'MATKTISIKEKVYKKLVAMKRENESFSQLLNHLVNEQISNATLEKLRGIMEFEDSTSLIKKIEKRRED' A
#
# COMPACT_ATOMS: atom_id res chain seq x y z
N MET A 1 -22.84 -11.93 5.58
CA MET A 1 -22.24 -10.58 5.60
C MET A 1 -23.33 -9.58 5.25
N ALA A 2 -23.38 -8.43 5.94
CA ALA A 2 -24.33 -7.37 5.58
C ALA A 2 -23.87 -6.71 4.27
N THR A 3 -24.75 -6.66 3.28
CA THR A 3 -24.49 -5.98 2.00
C THR A 3 -25.08 -4.58 2.03
N LYS A 4 -24.36 -3.61 1.45
CA LYS A 4 -24.82 -2.24 1.25
C LYS A 4 -24.71 -1.90 -0.23
N THR A 5 -25.71 -1.22 -0.76
CA THR A 5 -25.71 -0.72 -2.14
C THR A 5 -25.33 0.75 -2.12
N ILE A 6 -24.38 1.14 -2.97
CA ILE A 6 -23.99 2.53 -3.17
C ILE A 6 -24.24 2.92 -4.62
N SER A 7 -24.77 4.12 -4.84
CA SER A 7 -24.92 4.70 -6.18
C SER A 7 -23.74 5.62 -6.45
N ILE A 8 -23.08 5.43 -7.59
CA ILE A 8 -21.94 6.26 -8.01
C ILE A 8 -22.17 6.81 -9.42
N LYS A 9 -21.49 7.90 -9.74
CA LYS A 9 -21.53 8.46 -11.10
C LYS A 9 -20.89 7.47 -12.09
N GLU A 10 -21.45 7.38 -13.29
CA GLU A 10 -20.94 6.52 -14.37
C GLU A 10 -19.43 6.71 -14.63
N LYS A 11 -18.96 7.96 -14.61
CA LYS A 11 -17.53 8.27 -14.77
C LYS A 11 -16.64 7.63 -13.70
N VAL A 12 -17.16 7.45 -12.49
CA VAL A 12 -16.43 6.82 -11.37
C VAL A 12 -16.47 5.32 -11.54
N TYR A 13 -17.62 4.76 -11.93
CA TYR A 13 -17.75 3.33 -12.24
C TYR A 13 -16.74 2.90 -13.30
N LYS A 14 -16.63 3.62 -14.42
CA LYS A 14 -15.64 3.34 -15.48
C LYS A 14 -14.19 3.35 -14.97
N LYS A 15 -13.85 4.27 -14.07
CA LYS A 15 -12.52 4.30 -13.44
C LYS A 15 -12.28 3.07 -12.57
N LEU A 16 -13.26 2.66 -11.76
CA LEU A 16 -13.13 1.46 -10.94
C LEU A 16 -13.01 0.20 -11.79
N VAL A 17 -13.75 0.10 -12.89
CA VAL A 17 -13.62 -1.00 -13.86
C VAL A 17 -12.19 -1.07 -14.43
N ALA A 18 -11.61 0.07 -14.81
CA ALA A 18 -10.25 0.12 -15.33
C ALA A 18 -9.17 -0.25 -14.30
N MET A 19 -9.42 -0.05 -13.01
CA MET A 19 -8.49 -0.39 -11.93
C MET A 19 -8.63 -1.83 -11.41
N LYS A 20 -9.76 -2.47 -11.69
CA LYS A 20 -10.10 -3.81 -11.21
C LYS A 20 -9.27 -4.87 -11.94
N ARG A 21 -8.63 -5.78 -11.20
CA ARG A 21 -7.87 -6.90 -11.79
C ARG A 21 -8.80 -7.99 -12.34
N GLU A 22 -8.26 -8.82 -13.24
CA GLU A 22 -8.96 -10.02 -13.70
C GLU A 22 -9.26 -10.94 -12.51
N ASN A 23 -10.49 -11.46 -12.44
CA ASN A 23 -11.02 -12.29 -11.35
C ASN A 23 -11.15 -11.62 -9.95
N GLU A 24 -10.90 -10.32 -9.83
CA GLU A 24 -11.17 -9.57 -8.60
C GLU A 24 -12.66 -9.19 -8.48
N SER A 25 -13.20 -9.03 -7.27
CA SER A 25 -14.53 -8.43 -7.04
C SER A 25 -14.42 -6.95 -6.70
N PHE A 26 -15.48 -6.16 -6.93
CA PHE A 26 -15.48 -4.76 -6.51
C PHE A 26 -15.29 -4.58 -5.00
N SER A 27 -15.77 -5.52 -4.17
CA SER A 27 -15.52 -5.48 -2.72
C SER A 27 -14.05 -5.65 -2.38
N GLN A 28 -13.32 -6.51 -3.10
CA GLN A 28 -11.87 -6.67 -2.94
C GLN A 28 -11.13 -5.43 -3.41
N LEU A 29 -11.49 -4.86 -4.56
CA LEU A 29 -10.91 -3.61 -5.06
C LEU A 29 -11.11 -2.47 -4.05
N LEU A 30 -12.32 -2.30 -3.51
CA LEU A 30 -12.59 -1.25 -2.53
C LEU A 30 -11.81 -1.46 -1.23
N ASN A 31 -11.73 -2.69 -0.73
CA ASN A 31 -10.89 -3.01 0.43
C ASN A 31 -9.42 -2.71 0.14
N HIS A 32 -8.92 -3.06 -1.04
CA HIS A 32 -7.56 -2.76 -1.46
C HIS A 32 -7.32 -1.25 -1.54
N LEU A 33 -8.20 -0.48 -2.15
CA LEU A 33 -8.06 0.98 -2.23
C LEU A 33 -8.08 1.66 -0.86
N VAL A 34 -8.88 1.14 0.08
CA VAL A 34 -8.93 1.64 1.46
C VAL A 34 -7.68 1.20 2.26
N ASN A 35 -7.16 0.00 2.02
CA ASN A 35 -6.02 -0.55 2.76
C ASN A 35 -4.66 -0.13 2.17
N GLU A 36 -4.57 0.08 0.85
CA GLU A 36 -3.42 0.63 0.13
C GLU A 36 -3.30 2.14 0.31
N GLN A 37 -4.31 2.80 0.88
CA GLN A 37 -4.04 3.96 1.72
C GLN A 37 -3.32 3.54 3.01
N ILE A 38 -2.23 2.75 2.89
CA ILE A 38 -1.01 2.96 3.66
C ILE A 38 -0.69 4.41 3.36
N SER A 39 -1.30 5.25 4.18
CA SER A 39 -1.46 6.65 3.90
C SER A 39 -0.08 7.23 3.65
N ASN A 40 0.02 8.28 2.85
CA ASN A 40 1.24 9.08 2.88
C ASN A 40 1.62 9.39 4.33
N ALA A 41 0.66 9.54 5.25
CA ALA A 41 0.92 9.62 6.69
C ALA A 41 1.55 8.37 7.33
N THR A 42 1.29 7.15 6.87
CA THR A 42 1.99 5.92 7.31
C THR A 42 3.41 5.88 6.75
N LEU A 43 3.60 6.18 5.47
CA LEU A 43 4.94 6.27 4.89
C LEU A 43 5.75 7.44 5.47
N GLU A 44 5.10 8.56 5.80
CA GLU A 44 5.68 9.71 6.51
C GLU A 44 6.02 9.35 7.96
N LYS A 45 5.19 8.56 8.65
CA LYS A 45 5.52 8.02 9.99
C LYS A 45 6.70 7.04 9.96
N LEU A 46 6.85 6.29 8.87
CA LEU A 46 7.97 5.39 8.67
C LEU A 46 9.24 6.12 8.19
N ARG A 47 9.08 7.30 7.56
CA ARG A 47 10.17 8.17 7.11
C ARG A 47 10.85 8.82 8.32
N GLY A 48 11.99 8.25 8.73
CA GLY A 48 12.80 8.77 9.84
C GLY A 48 12.85 7.88 11.07
N ILE A 49 12.39 6.62 10.99
CA ILE A 49 12.56 5.64 12.08
C ILE A 49 14.03 5.21 12.28
N MET A 50 14.94 5.61 11.39
CA MET A 50 16.35 5.25 11.48
C MET A 50 17.21 6.51 11.37
N GLU A 51 17.95 6.80 12.43
CA GLU A 51 18.99 7.82 12.41
C GLU A 51 20.07 7.45 11.39
N PHE A 52 20.73 8.45 10.81
CA PHE A 52 21.71 8.22 9.74
C PHE A 52 22.88 7.32 10.19
N GLU A 53 23.24 7.42 11.46
CA GLU A 53 24.25 6.60 12.12
C GLU A 53 23.84 5.11 12.17
N ASP A 54 22.56 4.84 12.48
CA ASP A 54 21.99 3.50 12.51
C ASP A 54 21.97 2.87 11.11
N SER A 55 21.62 3.67 10.09
CA SER A 55 21.62 3.24 8.68
C SER A 55 22.99 2.75 8.22
N THR A 56 24.04 3.51 8.56
CA THR A 56 25.41 3.19 8.17
C THR A 56 25.89 1.91 8.85
N SER A 57 25.52 1.71 10.13
CA SER A 57 25.82 0.49 10.86
C SER A 57 25.11 -0.74 10.27
N LEU A 58 23.88 -0.55 9.79
CA LEU A 58 23.06 -1.60 9.18
C LEU A 58 23.66 -2.05 7.84
N ILE A 59 24.09 -1.10 7.01
CA ILE A 59 24.75 -1.36 5.72
C ILE A 59 26.03 -2.17 5.93
N LYS A 60 26.90 -1.75 6.88
CA LYS A 60 28.12 -2.50 7.20
C LYS A 60 27.85 -3.94 7.65
N LYS A 61 26.78 -4.16 8.43
CA LYS A 61 26.37 -5.52 8.83
C LYS A 61 25.87 -6.36 7.66
N ILE A 62 25.16 -5.75 6.71
CA ILE A 62 24.67 -6.43 5.50
C ILE A 62 25.84 -6.84 4.60
N GLU A 63 26.81 -5.94 4.38
CA GLU A 63 27.99 -6.23 3.56
C GLU A 63 28.85 -7.33 4.17
N LYS A 64 29.12 -7.26 5.48
CA LYS A 64 29.87 -8.31 6.18
C LYS A 64 29.23 -9.69 6.03
N ARG A 65 27.89 -9.78 6.08
CA ARG A 65 27.16 -11.05 5.85
C ARG A 65 27.16 -11.54 4.40
N ARG A 66 27.51 -10.70 3.43
CA ARG A 66 27.62 -11.09 2.02
C ARG A 66 29.02 -11.58 1.66
N GLU A 67 30.00 -11.22 2.48
CA GLU A 67 31.40 -11.65 2.34
C GLU A 67 31.68 -12.99 3.08
N ASP A 68 30.81 -13.39 4.02
CA ASP A 68 30.76 -14.71 4.65
C ASP A 68 30.04 -15.75 3.76
#